data_AF-A0A949Y2L4-F1
#
_entry.id   AF-A0A949Y2L4-F1
#
_cell.length_a   1.000
_cell.length_b   1.000
_cell.length_c   1.000
_cell.angle_alpha   90.00
_cell.angle_beta   90.00
_cell.angle_gamma   90.00
#
_symmetry.space_group_name_H-M   'P 1'
#
loop_
_entity.id
_entity.type
_entity.pdbx_description
1 polymer ?
#
loop_
_entity_poly.entity_id
_entity_poly.type
_entity_poly.pdbx_seq_one_letter_code
_entity_poly.pdbx_strand_id
1 'polypeptide(L)' 'MKCVNGVARMKQAWHRKMTQGLLDLKRLYWNVRRFRTGRRKVQMPYGLMGLKLPDLSSWEFLKLTPDQLRQELSKPEHAS' A
#
# COMPACT_ATOMS: atom_id res chain seq x y z
N MET A 1 7.30 30.62 -19.28
CA MET A 1 6.93 29.30 -18.71
C MET A 1 7.86 28.21 -19.24
N LYS A 2 8.97 27.87 -18.57
CA LYS A 2 9.86 26.73 -18.95
C LYS A 2 10.08 25.71 -17.82
N CYS A 3 9.85 26.08 -16.57
CA CYS A 3 10.11 25.22 -15.40
C CYS A 3 9.03 24.14 -15.19
N VAL A 4 7.75 24.47 -15.42
CA VAL A 4 6.62 23.53 -15.24
C VAL A 4 6.69 22.35 -16.21
N ASN A 5 7.15 22.58 -17.44
CA ASN A 5 7.35 21.53 -18.44
C ASN A 5 8.55 20.61 -18.12
N GLY A 6 9.54 21.07 -17.36
CA GLY A 6 10.65 20.24 -16.89
C GLY A 6 10.18 19.21 -15.87
N VAL A 7 9.50 19.68 -14.83
CA VAL A 7 8.96 18.82 -13.75
C VAL A 7 7.91 17.85 -14.30
N ALA A 8 7.02 18.30 -15.19
CA ALA A 8 6.02 17.44 -15.81
C ALA A 8 6.66 16.30 -16.62
N ARG A 9 7.68 16.60 -17.44
CA ARG A 9 8.42 15.60 -18.21
C ARG A 9 9.22 14.65 -17.32
N MET A 10 9.82 15.17 -16.25
CA MET A 10 10.55 14.36 -15.27
C MET A 10 9.60 13.38 -14.54
N LYS A 11 8.40 13.85 -14.17
CA LYS A 11 7.35 13.02 -13.58
C LYS A 11 6.81 11.98 -14.57
N GLN A 12 6.60 12.35 -15.84
CA GLN A 12 6.21 11.41 -16.90
C GLN A 12 7.29 10.35 -17.18
N ALA A 13 8.56 10.75 -17.25
CA ALA A 13 9.68 9.82 -17.44
C ALA A 13 9.80 8.83 -16.27
N TRP A 14 9.56 9.31 -15.04
CA TRP A 14 9.50 8.45 -13.85
C TRP A 14 8.30 7.49 -13.90
N HIS A 15 7.12 7.96 -14.32
CA HIS A 15 5.94 7.11 -14.55
C HIS A 15 6.18 6.06 -15.65
N ARG A 16 6.95 6.36 -16.69
CA ARG A 16 7.33 5.38 -17.73
C ARG A 16 8.26 4.27 -17.21
N LYS A 17 8.99 4.53 -16.12
CA LYS A 17 9.84 3.55 -15.43
C LYS A 17 9.12 2.80 -14.30
N MET A 18 7.86 3.14 -14.00
CA MET A 18 7.04 2.34 -13.09
C MET A 18 6.63 1.06 -13.78
N THR A 19 7.34 -0.02 -13.45
CA THR A 19 6.94 -1.38 -13.82
C THR A 19 5.62 -1.74 -13.13
N GLN A 20 4.89 -2.70 -13.69
CA GLN A 20 3.64 -3.18 -13.12
C GLN A 20 3.82 -3.66 -11.66
N GLY A 21 4.94 -4.33 -11.35
CA GLY A 21 5.26 -4.73 -9.98
C GLY A 21 5.40 -3.56 -8.99
N LEU A 22 5.96 -2.42 -9.41
CA LEU A 22 6.05 -1.23 -8.55
C LEU A 22 4.68 -0.56 -8.35
N LEU A 23 3.82 -0.60 -9.36
CA LEU A 23 2.43 -0.14 -9.26
C LEU A 23 1.65 -0.98 -8.25
N ASP A 24 1.79 -2.29 -8.32
CA ASP A 24 1.09 -3.21 -7.44
C ASP A 24 1.63 -3.13 -6.01
N LEU A 25 2.95 -2.98 -5.82
CA LEU A 25 3.54 -2.69 -4.50
C LEU A 25 3.03 -1.38 -3.91
N LYS A 26 2.93 -0.33 -4.73
CA LYS A 26 2.37 0.96 -4.31
C LYS A 26 0.90 0.81 -3.92
N ARG A 27 0.09 0.11 -4.72
CA ARG A 27 -1.31 -0.19 -4.37
C ARG A 27 -1.40 -0.95 -3.06
N LEU A 28 -0.58 -1.98 -2.87
CA LEU A 28 -0.54 -2.77 -1.64
C LEU A 28 -0.25 -1.88 -0.43
N TYR A 29 0.82 -1.08 -0.49
CA TYR A 29 1.18 -0.13 0.56
C TYR A 29 0.01 0.80 0.92
N TRP A 30 -0.64 1.39 -0.07
CA TRP A 30 -1.75 2.32 0.18
C TRP A 30 -2.98 1.63 0.78
N ASN A 31 -3.22 0.35 0.49
CA ASN A 31 -4.37 -0.38 1.01
C ASN A 31 -4.18 -0.95 2.42
N VAL A 32 -2.93 -1.21 2.84
CA VAL A 32 -2.61 -1.66 4.22
C VAL A 32 -2.28 -0.49 5.15
N ARG A 33 -2.06 0.70 4.61
CA ARG A 33 -1.76 1.88 5.41
C ARG A 33 -3.02 2.39 6.11
N ARG A 34 -2.92 2.60 7.43
CA ARG A 34 -3.95 3.28 8.22
C ARG A 34 -4.14 4.72 7.75
N PHE A 35 -5.40 5.17 7.65
CA PHE A 35 -5.68 6.59 7.40
C PHE A 35 -5.17 7.44 8.57
N ARG A 36 -4.41 8.49 8.26
CA ARG A 36 -3.86 9.42 9.27
C ARG A 36 -4.87 10.48 9.71
N THR A 37 -5.85 10.80 8.87
CA THR A 37 -6.74 11.95 9.03
C THR A 37 -8.17 11.61 8.58
N GLY A 38 -9.15 12.34 9.10
CA GLY A 38 -10.56 12.24 8.71
C GLY A 38 -11.37 11.21 9.50
N ARG A 39 -12.64 11.00 9.10
CA ARG A 39 -13.59 10.10 9.80
C ARG A 39 -13.14 8.64 9.85
N ARG A 40 -12.26 8.23 8.94
CA ARG A 40 -11.72 6.85 8.83
C ARG A 40 -10.33 6.71 9.46
N LYS A 41 -9.90 7.68 10.28
CA LYS A 41 -8.61 7.63 11.00
C LYS A 41 -8.44 6.27 11.68
N VAL A 42 -7.20 5.79 11.75
CA VAL A 42 -6.76 4.46 12.25
C VAL A 42 -7.28 3.23 11.49
N GLN A 43 -8.28 3.35 10.63
CA GLN A 43 -8.78 2.24 9.83
C GLN A 43 -7.89 2.01 8.59
N MET A 44 -7.80 0.75 8.15
CA MET A 44 -7.10 0.36 6.92
C MET A 44 -8.12 0.13 5.80
N PRO A 45 -7.85 0.54 4.55
CA PRO A 45 -8.73 0.31 3.41
C PRO A 45 -9.17 -1.15 3.24
N TYR A 46 -8.25 -2.13 3.34
CA TYR A 46 -8.64 -3.54 3.27
C TYR A 46 -9.40 -4.01 4.50
N GLY A 47 -9.11 -3.48 5.68
CA GLY A 47 -9.92 -3.71 6.88
C GLY A 47 -11.38 -3.25 6.71
N LEU A 48 -11.59 -2.09 6.06
CA LEU A 48 -12.93 -1.61 5.70
C LEU A 48 -13.65 -2.51 4.69
N MET A 49 -12.89 -3.26 3.90
CA MET A 49 -13.40 -4.20 2.91
C MET A 49 -13.71 -5.58 3.51
N GLY A 50 -13.49 -5.76 4.82
CA GLY A 50 -13.71 -7.02 5.53
C GLY A 50 -12.52 -7.98 5.51
N LEU A 51 -11.36 -7.57 4.95
CA LEU A 51 -10.14 -8.37 5.08
C LEU A 51 -9.61 -8.25 6.51
N LYS A 52 -9.41 -9.40 7.15
CA LYS A 52 -8.66 -9.50 8.39
C LYS A 52 -7.18 -9.35 8.07
N LEU A 53 -6.63 -8.18 8.34
CA LEU A 53 -5.21 -7.92 8.20
C LEU A 53 -4.51 -8.18 9.54
N PRO A 54 -3.28 -8.73 9.53
CA PRO A 54 -2.48 -8.87 10.75
C PRO A 54 -2.20 -7.48 11.36
N ASP A 55 -2.06 -7.41 12.69
CA ASP A 55 -1.69 -6.17 13.41
C ASP A 55 -0.20 -5.84 13.24
N LEU A 56 0.24 -5.80 11.99
CA LEU A 56 1.58 -5.40 11.59
C LEU A 56 1.54 -3.94 11.15
N SER A 57 2.64 -3.23 11.40
CA SER A 57 2.81 -1.92 10.78
C SER A 57 2.83 -2.08 9.25
N SER A 58 2.35 -1.07 8.53
CA SER A 58 2.35 -1.10 7.06
C SER A 58 3.74 -1.33 6.44
N TRP A 59 4.82 -1.03 7.19
CA TRP A 59 6.18 -1.28 6.74
C TRP A 59 6.62 -2.73 6.96
N GLU A 60 6.25 -3.33 8.09
CA GLU A 60 6.49 -4.75 8.41
C GLU A 60 5.79 -5.65 7.39
N PHE A 61 4.56 -5.31 7.01
CA PHE A 61 3.78 -6.02 6.00
C PHE A 61 4.48 -6.09 4.63
N LEU A 62 5.20 -5.03 4.24
CA LEU A 62 5.92 -4.97 2.96
C LEU A 62 7.23 -5.77 2.95
N LYS A 63 7.77 -6.13 4.12
CA LYS A 63 8.97 -6.97 4.21
C LYS A 63 8.66 -8.45 4.02
N LEU A 64 7.40 -8.84 4.14
CA LEU A 64 6.98 -10.23 3.98
C LEU A 64 7.11 -10.66 2.52
N THR A 65 7.60 -11.87 2.29
CA THR A 65 7.53 -12.49 0.96
C THR A 65 6.07 -12.81 0.62
N PRO A 66 5.71 -12.94 -0.67
CA PRO A 66 4.34 -13.27 -1.08
C PRO A 66 3.80 -14.53 -0.39
N ASP A 67 4.63 -15.56 -0.21
CA ASP A 67 4.23 -16.81 0.46
C ASP A 67 3.98 -16.62 1.96
N GLN A 68 4.85 -15.88 2.66
CA GLN A 68 4.64 -15.53 4.06
C GLN A 68 3.36 -14.70 4.23
N LEU A 69 3.14 -13.74 3.31
CA LEU A 69 1.94 -12.93 3.34
C LEU A 69 0.68 -13.76 3.13
N ARG A 70 0.74 -14.74 2.23
CA ARG A 70 -0.37 -15.65 1.95
C ARG A 70 -0.68 -16.50 3.18
N GLN A 71 0.35 -16.97 3.89
CA GLN A 71 0.18 -17.67 5.17
C GLN A 71 -0.45 -16.75 6.22
N GLU A 72 0.06 -15.53 6.43
CA GLU A 72 -0.50 -14.56 7.38
C GLU A 72 -1.96 -14.23 7.10
N LEU A 73 -2.33 -14.00 5.83
CA LEU A 73 -3.70 -13.71 5.43
C LEU A 73 -4.63 -14.92 5.49
N SER A 74 -4.07 -16.14 5.45
CA SER A 74 -4.83 -17.39 5.55
C SER A 74 -5.04 -17.83 7.00
N LYS A 75 -4.37 -17.21 7.98
CA LYS A 75 -4.60 -17.49 9.40
C LYS A 75 -5.98 -16.96 9.81
N PRO A 76 -6.87 -17.80 10.35
CA PRO A 76 -8.09 -17.32 10.98
C PRO A 76 -7.71 -16.63 12.31
N GLU A 77 -8.22 -15.41 12.50
CA GLU A 77 -8.18 -14.62 13.74
C GLU A 77 -6.86 -13.93 14.13
N HIS A 78 -6.82 -12.63 13.87
CA HIS A 78 -6.26 -11.66 14.82
C HIS A 78 -7.32 -10.59 15.07
N ALA A 79 -8.33 -10.95 15.87
CA ALA A 79 -9.16 -9.98 16.57
C ALA A 79 -8.57 -9.80 17.97
N SER A 80 -8.05 -8.61 18.26
CA SER A 80 -7.86 -8.10 19.61
C SER A 80 -8.33 -6.66 19.64
#